data_AF-A0A0S8J8I9-F1
#
_entry.id   AF-A0A0S8J8I9-F1
#
_cell.length_a   1.000
_cell.length_b   1.000
_cell.length_c   1.000
_cell.angle_alpha   90.00
_cell.angle_beta   90.00
_cell.angle_gamma   90.00
#
_symmetry.space_group_name_H-M   'P 1'
#
loop_
_entity.id
_entity.type
_entity.pdbx_description
1 polymer ?
#
loop_
_entity_poly.entity_id
_entity_poly.type
_entity_poly.pdbx_seq_one_letter_code
_entity_poly.pdbx_strand_id
1 'polypeptide(L)'
;MTAEKKQSQAVSRWRRRLAFVLVGVLVALALFWLRGFRRTGGDTDFAEGIAMRRFTVFYLRSPLTTYLHQGAYHFVFAPLGWSSGDAVGFCSAAAGGIFVATLLAISSHWLFLLFNLAQPLMFIFLGHVEHYAWVNALLAVYFLSVKRHLENGRPLWHALVWLLLAASFHMLAVFFVPSFLFLLAERDPATRRWRWRETRREREDLLMLFIAWAVLLSGLQLTLHVEGLDNGLSRL
;
A
#
# COMPACT_ATOMS: atom_id res chain seq x y z
N MET A 1 -22.01 26.04 -19.38
CA MET A 1 -22.13 24.57 -19.33
C MET A 1 -23.44 24.22 -18.64
N THR A 2 -24.39 23.57 -19.33
CA THR A 2 -25.76 23.35 -18.83
C THR A 2 -25.81 22.34 -17.67
N ALA A 3 -26.84 22.43 -16.82
CA ALA A 3 -27.02 21.53 -15.67
C ALA A 3 -27.02 20.04 -16.08
N GLU A 4 -27.61 19.72 -17.24
CA GLU A 4 -27.63 18.37 -17.82
C GLU A 4 -26.22 17.82 -18.12
N LYS A 5 -25.31 18.65 -18.64
CA LYS A 5 -23.92 18.23 -18.89
C LYS A 5 -23.18 17.91 -17.59
N LYS A 6 -23.42 18.67 -16.51
CA LYS A 6 -22.84 18.38 -15.18
C LYS A 6 -23.38 17.06 -14.61
N GLN A 7 -24.68 16.81 -14.75
CA GLN A 7 -25.32 15.59 -14.25
C GLN A 7 -24.83 14.34 -15.02
N SER A 8 -24.76 14.40 -16.34
CA SER A 8 -24.22 13.31 -17.17
C SER A 8 -22.75 13.01 -16.84
N GLN A 9 -21.93 14.04 -16.61
CA GLN A 9 -20.53 13.87 -16.18
C GLN A 9 -20.40 13.28 -14.76
N ALA A 10 -21.32 13.58 -13.85
CA ALA A 10 -21.33 13.00 -12.51
C ALA A 10 -21.67 11.50 -12.56
N VAL A 11 -22.73 11.12 -13.30
CA VAL A 11 -23.14 9.73 -13.47
C VAL A 11 -22.02 8.89 -14.11
N SER A 12 -21.36 9.40 -15.15
CA SER A 12 -20.25 8.67 -15.80
C SER A 12 -19.02 8.51 -14.90
N ARG A 13 -18.75 9.47 -14.00
CA ARG A 13 -17.66 9.35 -13.02
C ARG A 13 -17.98 8.30 -11.96
N TRP A 14 -19.21 8.26 -11.45
CA TRP A 14 -19.63 7.27 -10.48
C TRP A 14 -19.54 5.85 -11.04
N ARG A 15 -20.08 5.62 -12.24
CA ARG A 15 -20.03 4.29 -12.90
C ARG A 15 -18.60 3.79 -13.06
N ARG A 16 -17.66 4.67 -13.44
CA ARG A 16 -16.23 4.32 -13.56
C ARG A 16 -15.60 3.97 -12.22
N ARG A 17 -15.93 4.71 -11.14
CA ARG A 17 -15.45 4.39 -9.79
C ARG A 17 -16.01 3.07 -9.29
N LEU A 18 -17.30 2.82 -9.51
CA LEU A 18 -17.93 1.56 -9.14
C LEU A 18 -17.31 0.38 -9.89
N ALA A 19 -17.15 0.50 -11.21
CA ALA A 19 -16.48 -0.52 -12.02
C ALA A 19 -15.06 -0.81 -11.51
N PHE A 20 -14.30 0.23 -11.16
CA PHE A 20 -12.97 0.09 -10.58
C PHE A 20 -12.97 -0.69 -9.26
N VAL A 21 -13.88 -0.36 -8.35
CA VAL A 21 -14.05 -1.08 -7.08
C VAL A 21 -14.46 -2.53 -7.32
N LEU A 22 -15.42 -2.77 -8.22
CA LEU A 22 -15.87 -4.12 -8.56
C LEU A 22 -14.74 -4.97 -9.14
N VAL A 23 -13.93 -4.42 -10.06
CA VAL A 23 -12.76 -5.11 -10.59
C VAL A 23 -11.79 -5.47 -9.46
N GLY A 24 -11.48 -4.52 -8.57
CA GLY A 24 -10.60 -4.78 -7.42
C GLY A 24 -11.13 -5.90 -6.52
N VAL A 25 -12.43 -5.89 -6.21
CA VAL A 25 -13.07 -6.93 -5.39
C VAL A 25 -13.08 -8.28 -6.10
N LEU A 26 -13.45 -8.34 -7.38
CA LEU A 26 -13.48 -9.58 -8.15
C LEU A 26 -12.08 -10.19 -8.28
N VAL A 27 -11.07 -9.37 -8.52
CA VAL A 27 -9.67 -9.82 -8.56
C VAL A 27 -9.23 -10.31 -7.19
N ALA A 28 -9.52 -9.59 -6.10
CA ALA A 28 -9.19 -10.03 -4.76
C ALA A 28 -9.83 -11.40 -4.43
N LEU A 29 -11.10 -11.59 -4.77
CA LEU A 29 -11.77 -12.88 -4.58
C LEU A 29 -11.11 -13.98 -5.42
N ALA A 30 -10.83 -13.72 -6.70
CA ALA A 30 -10.14 -14.68 -7.56
C ALA A 30 -8.77 -15.08 -6.98
N LEU A 31 -7.95 -14.10 -6.59
CA LEU A 31 -6.64 -14.33 -5.98
C LEU A 31 -6.73 -15.11 -4.67
N PHE A 32 -7.75 -14.82 -3.84
CA PHE A 32 -7.98 -15.53 -2.58
C PHE A 32 -8.36 -17.00 -2.80
N TRP A 33 -9.16 -17.30 -3.82
CA TRP A 33 -9.51 -18.68 -4.17
C TRP A 33 -8.35 -19.43 -4.84
N LEU A 34 -7.45 -18.70 -5.51
CA LEU A 34 -6.20 -19.24 -6.04
C LEU A 34 -5.11 -19.43 -4.97
N ARG A 35 -5.39 -19.19 -3.68
CA ARG A 35 -4.41 -19.38 -2.59
C ARG A 35 -3.91 -20.82 -2.44
N GLY A 36 -4.55 -21.80 -3.08
CA GLY A 36 -4.02 -23.17 -3.17
C GLY A 36 -2.63 -23.23 -3.83
N PHE A 37 -2.24 -22.21 -4.60
CA PHE A 37 -0.92 -22.05 -5.19
C PHE A 37 0.07 -21.31 -4.28
N ARG A 38 -0.29 -21.03 -3.02
CA ARG A 38 0.58 -20.33 -2.07
C ARG A 38 1.88 -21.11 -1.88
N ARG A 39 2.98 -20.38 -1.76
CA ARG A 39 4.24 -20.94 -1.26
C ARG A 39 4.34 -20.61 0.22
N THR A 40 4.81 -21.54 1.03
CA THR A 40 5.17 -21.22 2.41
C THR A 40 6.44 -20.38 2.39
N GLY A 41 6.34 -19.15 2.91
CA GLY A 41 7.45 -18.24 3.10
C GLY A 41 8.13 -18.44 4.45
N GLY A 42 9.31 -17.86 4.64
CA GLY A 42 10.09 -17.98 5.88
C GLY A 42 9.39 -17.38 7.11
N ASP A 43 8.55 -16.37 6.91
CA ASP A 43 7.83 -15.66 7.98
C ASP A 43 6.37 -16.14 8.15
N THR A 44 5.98 -17.26 7.52
CA THR A 44 4.60 -17.77 7.54
C THR A 44 4.10 -17.99 8.97
N ASP A 45 4.83 -18.80 9.74
CA ASP A 45 4.45 -19.15 11.12
C ASP A 45 4.39 -17.92 12.03
N PHE A 46 5.28 -16.96 11.77
CA PHE A 46 5.31 -15.69 12.50
C PHE A 46 4.09 -14.83 12.19
N ALA A 47 3.74 -14.67 10.92
CA ALA A 47 2.58 -13.90 10.48
C ALA A 47 1.27 -14.50 10.99
N GLU A 48 1.12 -15.83 10.94
CA GLU A 48 -0.03 -16.55 11.49
C GLU A 48 -0.09 -16.45 13.01
N GLY A 49 1.06 -16.63 13.68
CA GLY A 49 1.18 -16.53 15.13
C GLY A 49 0.78 -15.15 15.65
N ILE A 50 1.25 -14.07 15.00
CA ILE A 50 0.88 -12.69 15.36
C ILE A 50 -0.61 -12.44 15.17
N ALA A 51 -1.20 -12.92 14.07
CA ALA A 51 -2.61 -12.71 13.78
C ALA A 51 -3.51 -13.28 14.88
N MET A 52 -3.11 -14.37 15.52
CA MET A 52 -3.85 -15.00 16.62
C MET A 52 -3.69 -14.31 17.98
N ARG A 53 -2.69 -13.45 18.16
CA ARG A 53 -2.45 -12.80 19.46
C ARG A 53 -3.64 -11.90 19.82
N ARG A 54 -4.02 -11.92 21.10
CA ARG A 54 -5.14 -11.13 21.64
C ARG A 54 -4.74 -9.71 22.05
N PHE A 55 -3.45 -9.40 22.01
CA PHE A 55 -2.91 -8.09 22.32
C PHE A 55 -2.21 -7.51 21.10
N THR A 56 -2.21 -6.18 21.05
CA THR A 56 -1.62 -5.39 19.97
C THR A 56 -0.10 -5.39 20.08
N VAL A 57 0.58 -5.86 19.04
CA VAL A 57 2.05 -5.88 18.96
C VAL A 57 2.52 -4.87 17.92
N PHE A 58 3.29 -3.88 18.37
CA PHE A 58 3.99 -2.96 17.48
C PHE A 58 5.21 -3.67 16.91
N TYR A 59 5.00 -4.37 15.80
CA TYR A 59 6.09 -5.00 15.07
C TYR A 59 6.79 -3.96 14.20
N LEU A 60 7.99 -3.54 14.60
CA LEU A 60 8.66 -2.34 14.06
C LEU A 60 8.75 -2.33 12.53
N ARG A 61 8.91 -3.50 11.90
CA ARG A 61 9.06 -3.61 10.45
C ARG A 61 7.76 -3.43 9.68
N SER A 62 6.61 -3.75 10.26
CA SER A 62 5.31 -3.77 9.57
C SER A 62 4.09 -3.61 10.50
N PRO A 63 4.03 -2.53 11.30
CA PRO A 63 3.05 -2.40 12.38
C PRO A 63 1.59 -2.38 11.89
N LEU A 64 1.27 -1.71 10.78
CA LEU A 64 -0.11 -1.72 10.28
C LEU A 64 -0.51 -3.05 9.67
N THR A 65 0.45 -3.81 9.13
CA THR A 65 0.18 -5.14 8.59
C THR A 65 -0.24 -6.11 9.70
N THR A 66 0.44 -6.09 10.84
CA THR A 66 0.08 -6.95 11.97
C THR A 66 -1.31 -6.63 12.50
N TYR A 67 -1.66 -5.35 12.65
CA TYR A 67 -3.00 -4.94 13.08
C TYR A 67 -4.08 -5.33 12.08
N LEU A 68 -3.79 -5.21 10.78
CA LEU A 68 -4.72 -5.64 9.76
C LEU A 68 -4.96 -7.15 9.80
N HIS A 69 -3.90 -7.96 9.97
CA HIS A 69 -4.02 -9.41 10.09
C HIS A 69 -4.80 -9.82 11.36
N GLN A 70 -4.48 -9.21 12.51
CA GLN A 70 -5.20 -9.43 13.76
C GLN A 70 -6.67 -9.05 13.64
N GLY A 71 -6.95 -7.88 13.07
CA GLY A 71 -8.32 -7.41 12.86
C GLY A 71 -9.11 -8.33 11.93
N ALA A 72 -8.53 -8.71 10.79
CA ALA A 72 -9.16 -9.66 9.87
C ALA A 72 -9.43 -11.01 10.57
N TYR A 73 -8.45 -11.54 11.31
CA TYR A 73 -8.61 -12.80 12.02
C TYR A 73 -9.71 -12.73 13.08
N HIS A 74 -9.60 -11.84 14.06
CA HIS A 74 -10.50 -11.82 15.22
C HIS A 74 -11.92 -11.37 14.88
N PHE A 75 -12.10 -10.42 13.95
CA PHE A 75 -13.42 -9.84 13.68
C PHE A 75 -14.16 -10.52 12.52
N VAL A 76 -13.47 -11.23 11.63
CA VAL A 76 -14.10 -11.81 10.43
C VAL A 76 -13.87 -13.31 10.33
N PHE A 77 -12.64 -13.79 10.44
CA PHE A 77 -12.30 -15.17 10.08
C PHE A 77 -12.49 -16.16 11.24
N ALA A 78 -12.06 -15.82 12.45
CA ALA A 78 -12.21 -16.67 13.63
C ALA A 78 -13.69 -16.95 13.97
N PRO A 79 -14.63 -15.98 13.90
CA PRO A 79 -16.07 -16.26 14.08
C PRO A 79 -16.66 -17.22 13.04
N LEU A 80 -16.05 -17.31 11.86
CA LEU A 80 -16.45 -18.22 10.78
C LEU A 80 -15.75 -19.59 10.85
N GLY A 81 -14.89 -19.81 11.86
CA GLY A 81 -14.11 -21.03 12.02
C GLY A 81 -12.93 -21.16 11.05
N TRP A 82 -12.49 -20.06 10.44
CA TRP A 82 -11.37 -20.06 9.50
C TRP A 82 -10.04 -19.81 10.21
N SER A 83 -8.94 -20.24 9.59
CA SER A 83 -7.60 -20.13 10.17
C SER A 83 -7.04 -18.71 10.12
N SER A 84 -6.03 -18.42 10.93
CA SER A 84 -5.24 -17.18 10.82
C SER A 84 -4.53 -17.08 9.46
N GLY A 85 -4.05 -18.20 8.92
CA GLY A 85 -3.51 -18.26 7.56
C GLY A 85 -4.51 -17.85 6.48
N ASP A 86 -5.79 -18.22 6.62
CA ASP A 86 -6.84 -17.73 5.72
C ASP A 86 -7.06 -16.22 5.85
N ALA A 87 -7.02 -15.68 7.08
CA ALA A 87 -7.17 -14.25 7.31
C ALA A 87 -6.01 -13.45 6.67
N VAL A 88 -4.77 -13.89 6.88
CA VAL A 88 -3.59 -13.27 6.26
C VAL A 88 -3.63 -13.42 4.74
N GLY A 89 -3.97 -14.60 4.24
CA GLY A 89 -4.12 -14.85 2.81
C GLY A 89 -5.20 -13.97 2.17
N PHE A 90 -6.30 -13.72 2.89
CA PHE A 90 -7.31 -12.77 2.45
C PHE A 90 -6.79 -11.33 2.40
N CYS A 91 -6.06 -10.89 3.42
CA CYS A 91 -5.40 -9.58 3.41
C CYS A 91 -4.45 -9.44 2.22
N SER A 92 -3.67 -10.48 1.91
CA SER A 92 -2.78 -10.54 0.75
C SER A 92 -3.53 -10.41 -0.58
N ALA A 93 -4.61 -11.18 -0.74
CA ALA A 93 -5.43 -11.15 -1.95
C ALA A 93 -6.16 -9.81 -2.13
N ALA A 94 -6.65 -9.21 -1.04
CA ALA A 94 -7.24 -7.87 -1.04
C ALA A 94 -6.25 -6.80 -1.51
N ALA A 95 -4.99 -6.86 -1.04
CA ALA A 95 -3.92 -6.01 -1.54
C ALA A 95 -3.67 -6.24 -3.05
N GLY A 96 -3.74 -7.48 -3.52
CA GLY A 96 -3.67 -7.82 -4.94
C GLY A 96 -4.76 -7.18 -5.79
N GLY A 97 -6.01 -7.18 -5.30
CA GLY A 97 -7.12 -6.47 -5.94
C GLY A 97 -6.84 -4.98 -6.11
N ILE A 98 -6.32 -4.33 -5.07
CA ILE A 98 -5.91 -2.91 -5.11
C ILE A 98 -4.75 -2.71 -6.09
N PHE A 99 -3.76 -3.59 -6.08
CA PHE A 99 -2.60 -3.53 -6.97
C PHE A 99 -3.04 -3.60 -8.44
N VAL A 100 -3.83 -4.60 -8.83
CA VAL A 100 -4.32 -4.77 -10.21
C VAL A 100 -5.20 -3.60 -10.65
N ALA A 101 -6.14 -3.17 -9.80
CA ALA A 101 -6.95 -2.00 -10.09
C ALA A 101 -6.05 -0.77 -10.31
N THR A 102 -5.04 -0.58 -9.48
CA THR A 102 -4.08 0.53 -9.62
C THR A 102 -3.28 0.45 -10.92
N LEU A 103 -2.83 -0.73 -11.34
CA LEU A 103 -2.18 -0.91 -12.64
C LEU A 103 -3.09 -0.48 -13.80
N LEU A 104 -4.37 -0.89 -13.78
CA LEU A 104 -5.36 -0.46 -14.78
C LEU A 104 -5.57 1.06 -14.78
N ALA A 105 -5.47 1.72 -13.63
CA ALA A 105 -5.53 3.18 -13.53
C ALA A 105 -4.24 3.87 -14.00
N ILE A 106 -3.10 3.19 -13.96
CA ILE A 106 -1.83 3.69 -14.52
C ILE A 106 -1.87 3.58 -16.04
N SER A 107 -2.19 2.39 -16.57
CA SER A 107 -2.29 2.11 -18.00
C SER A 107 -3.14 0.87 -18.27
N SER A 108 -4.02 0.96 -19.28
CA SER A 108 -4.80 -0.17 -19.79
C SER A 108 -4.12 -0.91 -20.95
N HIS A 109 -2.87 -0.53 -21.30
CA HIS A 109 -2.14 -1.17 -22.39
C HIS A 109 -1.78 -2.62 -22.03
N TRP A 110 -2.13 -3.58 -22.90
CA TRP A 110 -2.00 -5.00 -22.59
C TRP A 110 -0.55 -5.44 -22.31
N LEU A 111 0.46 -4.91 -23.02
CA LEU A 111 1.87 -5.21 -22.72
C LEU A 111 2.28 -4.75 -21.32
N PHE A 112 1.80 -3.59 -20.87
CA PHE A 112 2.09 -3.08 -19.53
C PHE A 112 1.47 -4.01 -18.48
N LEU A 113 0.21 -4.40 -18.67
CA LEU A 113 -0.49 -5.30 -17.77
C LEU A 113 0.17 -6.67 -17.75
N LEU A 114 0.45 -7.27 -18.91
CA LEU A 114 1.12 -8.56 -19.03
C LEU A 114 2.48 -8.54 -18.33
N PHE A 115 3.30 -7.51 -18.60
CA PHE A 115 4.62 -7.40 -17.98
C PHE A 115 4.53 -7.37 -16.45
N ASN A 116 3.59 -6.59 -15.88
CA ASN A 116 3.44 -6.48 -14.43
C ASN A 116 2.76 -7.71 -13.79
N LEU A 117 1.75 -8.29 -14.45
CA LEU A 117 0.99 -9.43 -13.94
C LEU A 117 1.70 -10.78 -14.13
N ALA A 118 2.70 -10.86 -15.01
CA ALA A 118 3.52 -12.06 -15.18
C ALA A 118 4.74 -12.09 -14.23
N GLN A 119 4.96 -11.04 -13.42
CA GLN A 119 6.09 -11.00 -12.50
C GLN A 119 5.91 -12.03 -11.37
N PRO A 120 7.01 -12.66 -10.89
CA PRO A 120 6.98 -13.51 -9.70
C PRO A 120 6.43 -12.79 -8.45
N LEU A 121 6.53 -11.46 -8.41
CA LEU A 121 5.91 -10.64 -7.37
C LEU A 121 4.41 -10.97 -7.20
N MET A 122 3.69 -11.35 -8.25
CA MET A 122 2.27 -11.66 -8.16
C MET A 122 1.94 -12.83 -7.23
N PHE A 123 2.91 -13.72 -6.95
CA PHE A 123 2.72 -14.77 -5.95
C PHE A 123 2.42 -14.23 -4.56
N ILE A 124 2.93 -13.03 -4.20
CA ILE A 124 2.65 -12.43 -2.89
C ILE A 124 1.17 -12.08 -2.71
N PHE A 125 0.42 -11.95 -3.80
CA PHE A 125 -1.00 -11.61 -3.80
C PHE A 125 -1.91 -12.84 -3.91
N LEU A 126 -1.35 -14.03 -4.19
CA LEU A 126 -2.09 -15.29 -4.24
C LEU A 126 -2.28 -15.89 -2.85
N GLY A 127 -2.68 -15.06 -1.88
CA GLY A 127 -2.87 -15.47 -0.49
C GLY A 127 -1.58 -15.88 0.22
N HIS A 128 -0.43 -15.34 -0.22
CA HIS A 128 0.85 -15.55 0.43
C HIS A 128 0.84 -15.00 1.85
N VAL A 129 1.33 -15.79 2.80
CA VAL A 129 1.20 -15.51 4.23
C VAL A 129 2.45 -14.76 4.72
N GLU A 130 2.60 -13.52 4.28
CA GLU A 130 3.72 -12.64 4.63
C GLU A 130 3.29 -11.16 4.72
N HIS A 131 4.21 -10.31 5.19
CA HIS A 131 3.94 -8.90 5.45
C HIS A 131 4.10 -7.97 4.23
N TYR A 132 4.35 -8.50 3.03
CA TYR A 132 4.76 -7.69 1.87
C TYR A 132 3.63 -7.27 0.93
N ALA A 133 2.45 -7.89 1.00
CA ALA A 133 1.40 -7.65 0.01
C ALA A 133 0.91 -6.18 0.03
N TRP A 134 0.58 -5.66 1.21
CA TRP A 134 0.05 -4.30 1.34
C TRP A 134 1.06 -3.21 1.00
N VAL A 135 2.33 -3.35 1.40
CA VAL A 135 3.35 -2.37 1.01
C VAL A 135 3.49 -2.29 -0.51
N ASN A 136 3.46 -3.41 -1.23
CA ASN A 136 3.56 -3.42 -2.69
C ASN A 136 2.31 -2.81 -3.35
N ALA A 137 1.12 -3.11 -2.85
CA ALA A 137 -0.12 -2.48 -3.34
C ALA A 137 -0.11 -0.96 -3.14
N LEU A 138 0.31 -0.49 -1.95
CA LEU A 138 0.39 0.93 -1.64
C LEU A 138 1.48 1.65 -2.43
N LEU A 139 2.62 1.00 -2.70
CA LEU A 139 3.66 1.54 -3.58
C LEU A 139 3.15 1.71 -5.02
N ALA A 140 2.29 0.81 -5.52
CA ALA A 140 1.63 1.04 -6.81
C ALA A 140 0.73 2.28 -6.77
N VAL A 141 -0.02 2.51 -5.68
CA VAL A 141 -0.89 3.69 -5.51
C VAL A 141 -0.06 4.98 -5.38
N TYR A 142 1.11 4.88 -4.74
CA TYR A 142 2.13 5.92 -4.72
C TYR A 142 2.56 6.30 -6.16
N PHE A 143 2.96 5.33 -6.99
CA PHE A 143 3.35 5.60 -8.37
C PHE A 143 2.22 6.16 -9.22
N LEU A 144 0.98 5.71 -9.03
CA LEU A 144 -0.19 6.32 -9.68
C LEU A 144 -0.36 7.79 -9.27
N SER A 145 -0.10 8.11 -8.00
CA SER A 145 -0.18 9.49 -7.49
C SER A 145 0.95 10.36 -8.05
N VAL A 146 2.17 9.83 -8.13
CA VAL A 146 3.31 10.47 -8.81
C VAL A 146 2.98 10.75 -10.27
N LYS A 147 2.49 9.76 -11.02
CA LYS A 147 2.07 9.93 -12.43
C LYS A 147 1.06 11.06 -12.57
N ARG A 148 0.05 11.11 -11.70
CA ARG A 148 -0.99 12.16 -11.75
C ARG A 148 -0.44 13.54 -11.40
N HIS A 149 0.54 13.64 -10.51
CA HIS A 149 1.27 14.87 -10.24
C HIS A 149 2.04 15.32 -11.50
N LEU A 150 2.80 14.41 -12.12
CA LEU A 150 3.59 14.70 -13.32
C LEU A 150 2.73 15.10 -14.53
N GLU A 151 1.60 14.44 -14.76
CA GLU A 151 0.74 14.68 -15.93
C GLU A 151 -0.21 15.87 -15.77
N ASN A 152 -0.73 16.09 -14.57
CA ASN A 152 -1.85 17.01 -14.35
C ASN A 152 -1.60 18.03 -13.23
N GLY A 153 -0.39 18.10 -12.67
CA GLY A 153 -0.05 19.01 -11.58
C GLY A 153 -0.84 18.74 -10.29
N ARG A 154 -1.28 17.50 -10.05
CA ARG A 154 -1.94 17.17 -8.77
C ARG A 154 -1.00 17.42 -7.59
N PRO A 155 -1.50 17.85 -6.41
CA PRO A 155 -0.65 18.09 -5.25
C PRO A 155 0.17 16.86 -4.86
N LEU A 156 1.46 17.06 -4.61
CA LEU A 156 2.44 16.01 -4.35
C LEU A 156 2.20 15.31 -3.00
N TRP A 157 1.48 15.96 -2.08
CA TRP A 157 1.15 15.38 -0.78
C TRP A 157 0.38 14.05 -0.87
N HIS A 158 -0.39 13.84 -1.95
CA HIS A 158 -1.06 12.55 -2.16
C HIS A 158 -0.03 11.42 -2.27
N ALA A 159 1.04 11.62 -3.03
CA ALA A 159 2.10 10.64 -3.16
C ALA A 159 2.81 10.43 -1.80
N LEU A 160 3.10 11.51 -1.07
CA LEU A 160 3.69 11.39 0.27
C LEU A 160 2.82 10.55 1.21
N VAL A 161 1.51 10.80 1.27
CA VAL A 161 0.58 10.03 2.11
C VAL A 161 0.64 8.54 1.80
N TRP A 162 0.64 8.16 0.52
CA TRP A 162 0.74 6.75 0.14
C TRP A 162 2.10 6.14 0.46
N LEU A 163 3.19 6.90 0.33
CA LEU A 163 4.52 6.45 0.70
C LEU A 163 4.67 6.23 2.21
N LEU A 164 4.17 7.17 3.02
CA LEU A 164 4.19 7.05 4.49
C LEU A 164 3.28 5.91 4.97
N LEU A 165 2.11 5.74 4.34
CA LEU A 165 1.24 4.60 4.62
C LEU A 165 1.93 3.29 4.23
N ALA A 166 2.56 3.20 3.06
CA ALA A 166 3.34 2.04 2.65
C ALA A 166 4.46 1.72 3.65
N ALA A 167 5.18 2.73 4.13
CA ALA A 167 6.23 2.59 5.15
C ALA A 167 5.69 2.07 6.49
N SER A 168 4.44 2.42 6.82
CA SER A 168 3.75 1.93 8.02
C SER A 168 3.28 0.48 7.88
N PHE A 169 3.05 0.01 6.65
CA PHE A 169 2.77 -1.39 6.36
C PHE A 169 4.06 -2.22 6.23
N HIS A 170 5.15 -1.64 5.71
CA HIS A 170 6.46 -2.27 5.73
C HIS A 170 7.61 -1.27 5.53
N MET A 171 8.68 -1.37 6.33
CA MET A 171 9.85 -0.48 6.25
C MET A 171 10.56 -0.47 4.88
N LEU A 172 10.34 -1.48 4.04
CA LEU A 172 10.89 -1.56 2.69
C LEU A 172 10.48 -0.36 1.82
N ALA A 173 9.33 0.26 2.07
CA ALA A 173 8.93 1.46 1.35
C ALA A 173 9.88 2.65 1.58
N VAL A 174 10.69 2.66 2.64
CA VAL A 174 11.70 3.71 2.88
C VAL A 174 12.73 3.76 1.73
N PHE A 175 13.00 2.64 1.05
CA PHE A 175 13.86 2.63 -0.14
C PHE A 175 13.30 3.43 -1.32
N PHE A 176 12.03 3.84 -1.28
CA PHE A 176 11.41 4.70 -2.28
C PHE A 176 11.46 6.19 -1.92
N VAL A 177 11.95 6.56 -0.73
CA VAL A 177 12.15 7.97 -0.34
C VAL A 177 13.04 8.73 -1.33
N PRO A 178 14.18 8.19 -1.83
CA PRO A 178 14.96 8.87 -2.86
C PRO A 178 14.16 9.22 -4.12
N SER A 179 13.24 8.34 -4.54
CA SER A 179 12.36 8.63 -5.69
C SER A 179 11.42 9.81 -5.42
N PHE A 180 10.91 9.93 -4.19
CA PHE A 180 10.07 11.05 -3.80
C PHE A 180 10.85 12.35 -3.71
N LEU A 181 12.05 12.32 -3.10
CA LEU A 181 12.93 13.49 -3.01
C LEU A 181 13.32 14.01 -4.39
N PHE A 182 13.52 13.12 -5.37
CA PHE A 182 13.80 13.52 -6.75
C PHE A 182 12.65 14.33 -7.37
N LEU A 183 11.40 14.05 -7.01
CA LEU A 183 10.24 14.82 -7.51
C LEU A 183 10.19 16.25 -6.98
N LEU A 184 10.79 16.49 -5.81
CA LEU A 184 10.87 17.82 -5.20
C LEU A 184 11.85 18.74 -5.94
N ALA A 185 12.79 18.15 -6.69
CA ALA A 185 13.81 18.87 -7.43
C ALA A 185 13.46 18.98 -8.91
N GLU A 186 13.53 20.20 -9.44
CA GLU A 186 13.43 20.47 -10.88
C GLU A 186 14.73 21.12 -11.34
N ARG A 187 15.22 20.73 -12.52
CA ARG A 187 16.37 21.39 -13.15
C ARG A 187 15.86 22.50 -14.06
N ASP A 188 16.23 23.74 -13.73
CA ASP A 188 15.94 24.91 -14.56
C ASP A 188 16.63 24.74 -15.93
N PRO A 189 15.88 24.74 -17.06
CA PRO A 189 16.45 24.56 -18.39
C PRO A 189 17.45 25.67 -18.78
N ALA A 190 17.21 26.91 -18.32
CA ALA A 190 18.01 28.06 -18.69
C ALA A 190 19.29 28.14 -17.86
N THR A 191 19.18 27.99 -16.54
CA THR A 191 20.34 28.15 -15.63
C THR A 191 21.07 26.83 -15.35
N ARG A 192 20.48 25.69 -15.74
CA ARG A 192 20.94 24.32 -15.43
C ARG A 192 21.04 24.03 -13.93
N ARG A 193 20.58 24.93 -13.05
CA ARG A 193 20.58 24.78 -11.60
C ARG A 193 19.37 23.99 -11.13
N TRP A 194 19.53 23.27 -10.03
CA TRP A 194 18.43 22.60 -9.35
C TRP A 194 17.68 23.60 -8.48
N ARG A 195 16.34 23.57 -8.57
CA ARG A 195 15.44 24.35 -7.74
C ARG A 195 14.34 23.44 -7.20
N TRP A 196 13.72 23.88 -6.11
CA TRP A 196 12.52 23.21 -5.62
C TRP A 196 11.38 23.45 -6.61
N ARG A 197 10.72 22.37 -7.02
CA ARG A 197 9.55 22.44 -7.89
C ARG A 197 8.35 23.05 -7.18
N GLU A 198 8.18 22.68 -5.92
CA GLU A 198 6.96 22.97 -5.18
C GLU A 198 6.93 24.35 -4.53
N THR A 199 5.71 24.86 -4.36
CA THR A 199 5.45 26.12 -3.66
C THR A 199 5.87 26.01 -2.19
N ARG A 200 6.17 27.16 -1.55
CA ARG A 200 6.50 27.18 -0.11
C ARG A 200 5.42 26.50 0.74
N ARG A 201 4.15 26.81 0.46
CA ARG A 201 3.01 26.23 1.18
C ARG A 201 2.95 24.72 1.03
N GLU A 202 3.13 24.21 -0.18
CA GLU A 202 3.13 22.76 -0.41
C GLU A 202 4.29 22.08 0.34
N ARG A 203 5.47 22.70 0.43
CA ARG A 203 6.57 22.19 1.27
C ARG A 203 6.21 22.14 2.76
N GLU A 204 5.53 23.17 3.26
CA GLU A 204 5.05 23.20 4.65
C GLU A 204 4.04 22.06 4.89
N ASP A 205 3.10 21.86 3.97
CA ASP A 205 2.12 20.76 4.04
C ASP A 205 2.81 19.38 4.05
N LEU A 206 3.81 19.17 3.18
CA LEU A 206 4.59 17.93 3.13
C LEU A 206 5.36 17.68 4.42
N LEU A 207 5.99 18.71 4.98
CA LEU A 207 6.73 18.60 6.24
C LEU A 207 5.80 18.28 7.41
N MET A 208 4.65 18.96 7.49
CA MET A 208 3.65 18.70 8.53
C MET A 208 3.12 17.27 8.48
N LEU A 209 2.86 16.73 7.28
CA LEU A 209 2.45 15.33 7.12
C LEU A 209 3.53 14.35 7.59
N PHE A 210 4.79 14.61 7.25
CA PHE A 210 5.91 13.78 7.70
C PHE A 210 6.06 13.82 9.23
N ILE A 211 6.02 15.00 9.84
CA ILE A 211 6.12 15.18 11.30
C ILE A 211 4.96 14.46 11.99
N ALA A 212 3.73 14.65 11.52
CA ALA A 212 2.55 14.00 12.10
C ALA A 212 2.67 12.46 12.05
N TRP A 213 3.13 11.94 10.91
CA TRP A 213 3.39 10.51 10.75
C TRP A 213 4.49 9.99 11.69
N ALA A 214 5.62 10.71 11.79
CA ALA A 214 6.73 10.32 12.66
C ALA A 214 6.31 10.31 14.13
N VAL A 215 5.61 11.36 14.60
CA VAL A 215 5.08 11.44 15.95
C VAL A 215 4.09 10.30 16.22
N LEU A 216 3.22 9.98 15.27
CA LEU A 216 2.29 8.86 15.40
C LEU A 216 3.02 7.52 15.58
N LEU A 217 3.99 7.21 14.71
CA LEU A 217 4.73 5.95 14.80
C LEU A 217 5.58 5.86 16.07
N SER A 218 6.27 6.95 16.46
CA SER A 218 7.03 6.98 17.72
C SER A 218 6.11 6.84 18.94
N GLY A 219 4.94 7.50 18.94
CA GLY A 219 3.96 7.38 20.01
C GLY A 219 3.40 5.96 20.13
N LEU A 220 3.06 5.32 19.01
CA LEU A 220 2.62 3.91 18.98
C LEU A 220 3.71 2.97 19.50
N GLN A 221 4.97 3.19 19.14
CA GLN A 221 6.10 2.40 19.64
C GLN A 221 6.27 2.54 21.16
N LEU A 222 6.01 3.72 21.74
CA LEU A 222 6.12 3.96 23.18
C LEU A 222 4.94 3.41 23.99
N THR A 223 3.79 3.20 23.36
CA THR A 223 2.54 2.84 24.06
C THR A 223 2.15 1.37 23.92
N LEU A 224 2.73 0.67 22.95
CA LEU A 224 2.38 -0.70 22.63
C LEU A 224 3.56 -1.64 22.88
N HIS A 225 3.27 -2.93 23.00
CA HIS A 225 4.32 -3.93 23.15
C HIS A 225 5.14 -4.03 21.85
N VAL A 226 6.43 -3.73 21.91
CA VAL A 226 7.30 -3.68 20.72
C VAL A 226 7.97 -5.02 20.48
N GLU A 227 7.88 -5.54 19.25
CA GLU A 227 8.62 -6.71 18.77
C GLU A 227 9.29 -6.41 17.42
N GLY A 228 10.15 -7.34 16.94
CA GLY A 228 10.75 -7.23 15.61
C GLY A 228 12.01 -6.38 15.51
N LEU A 229 12.62 -6.06 16.65
CA LEU A 229 14.01 -5.64 16.73
C LEU A 229 14.87 -6.90 16.52
N ASP A 230 15.20 -7.23 15.28
CA ASP A 230 16.04 -8.37 14.85
C ASP A 230 17.52 -8.21 15.27
N ASN A 231 17.77 -7.59 16.42
CA ASN A 231 19.09 -7.35 16.97
C ASN A 231 19.41 -8.36 18.08
N GLY A 232 18.57 -9.38 18.28
CA GLY A 232 18.81 -10.43 19.25
C GLY A 232 19.89 -11.39 18.76
N LEU A 233 20.89 -11.65 19.61
CA LEU A 233 21.97 -12.62 19.37
C LEU A 233 21.48 -14.05 19.09
N SER A 234 20.19 -14.35 19.30
CA SER A 234 19.58 -15.67 19.09
C SER A 234 19.34 -16.04 17.62
N ARG A 235 19.64 -15.15 16.67
CA ARG A 235 19.58 -15.41 15.21
C ARG A 235 20.95 -15.41 14.52
N LEU A 236 22.04 -15.19 15.26
CA LEU A 236 23.43 -15.36 14.80
C LEU A 236 23.97 -16.71 15.29
#